data_AF-A0A833LUW3-F1
#
_entry.id   AF-A0A833LUW3-F1
#
_cell.length_a   1.000
_cell.length_b   1.000
_cell.length_c   1.000
_cell.angle_alpha   90.00
_cell.angle_beta   90.00
_cell.angle_gamma   90.00
#
_symmetry.space_group_name_H-M   'P 1'
#
loop_
_entity.id
_entity.type
_entity.pdbx_description
1 polymer ?
#
loop_
_entity_poly.entity_id
_entity_poly.type
_entity_poly.pdbx_seq_one_letter_code
_entity_poly.pdbx_strand_id
1 'polypeptide(L)'
;MSQREFGALGGVLKLAQMNYERGVRVPSAEYLYSLSLHGIDTHYLLTGKRSGDAVANLPGIDGQMLAASVDTVWRFSKDAIPALSSEDFARCVSLLYSALSLVGRKVTRKTADELGVLLVTTFIAGLDRKPDGRK
;
A
#
# COMPACT_ATOMS: atom_id res chain seq x y z
N MET A 1 -12.20 -20.06 -19.21
CA MET A 1 -13.55 -19.98 -18.60
C MET A 1 -14.47 -19.26 -19.55
N SER A 2 -15.63 -19.86 -19.83
CA SER A 2 -16.67 -19.32 -20.69
C SER A 2 -17.65 -18.43 -19.92
N GLN A 3 -18.43 -17.63 -20.66
CA GLN A 3 -19.45 -16.73 -20.11
C GLN A 3 -20.55 -17.49 -19.32
N ARG A 4 -20.84 -18.73 -19.72
CA ARG A 4 -21.78 -19.61 -18.99
C ARG A 4 -21.19 -20.07 -17.67
N GLU A 5 -19.93 -20.50 -17.69
CA GLU A 5 -19.23 -20.96 -16.48
C GLU A 5 -19.06 -19.82 -15.48
N PHE A 6 -18.69 -18.62 -15.93
CA PHE A 6 -18.55 -17.47 -15.04
C PHE A 6 -19.89 -17.00 -14.46
N GLY A 7 -20.94 -16.93 -15.28
CA GLY A 7 -22.29 -16.63 -14.80
C GLY A 7 -22.75 -17.62 -13.72
N ALA A 8 -22.43 -18.91 -13.90
CA ALA A 8 -22.77 -19.94 -12.92
C ALA A 8 -22.08 -19.73 -11.56
N LEU A 9 -20.85 -19.21 -11.51
CA LEU A 9 -20.18 -18.84 -10.26
C LEU A 9 -20.95 -17.76 -9.49
N GLY A 10 -21.58 -16.84 -10.21
CA GLY A 10 -22.43 -15.78 -9.66
C GLY A 10 -23.89 -16.18 -9.48
N GLY A 11 -24.25 -17.45 -9.70
CA GLY A 11 -25.62 -17.94 -9.57
C GLY A 11 -26.57 -17.49 -10.69
N VAL A 12 -26.06 -17.08 -11.85
CA VAL A 12 -26.88 -16.56 -12.97
C VAL A 12 -26.65 -17.33 -14.28
N LEU A 13 -27.60 -17.19 -15.20
CA LEU A 13 -27.51 -17.77 -16.54
C LEU A 13 -26.60 -16.94 -17.46
N LYS A 14 -26.10 -17.57 -18.54
CA LYS A 14 -25.28 -16.94 -19.58
C LYS A 14 -25.85 -15.60 -20.08
N LEU A 15 -27.18 -15.51 -20.24
CA LEU A 15 -27.83 -14.29 -20.72
C LEU A 15 -27.68 -13.11 -19.75
N ALA A 16 -27.78 -13.37 -18.44
CA ALA A 16 -27.58 -12.34 -17.43
C ALA A 16 -26.13 -11.83 -17.46
N GLN A 17 -25.16 -12.75 -17.54
CA GLN A 17 -23.75 -12.41 -17.66
C GLN A 17 -23.47 -11.55 -18.90
N MET A 18 -24.05 -11.91 -20.05
CA MET A 18 -23.92 -11.13 -21.28
C MET A 18 -24.52 -9.72 -21.15
N ASN A 19 -25.62 -9.57 -20.43
CA ASN A 19 -26.22 -8.26 -20.18
C ASN A 19 -25.35 -7.39 -19.26
N TYR A 20 -24.62 -8.00 -18.32
CA TYR A 20 -23.64 -7.28 -17.50
C TYR A 20 -22.45 -6.80 -18.33
N GLU A 21 -21.87 -7.68 -19.14
CA GLU A 21 -20.71 -7.35 -19.98
C GLU A 21 -21.01 -6.29 -21.05
N ARG A 22 -22.26 -6.22 -21.52
CA ARG A 22 -22.72 -5.19 -22.47
C ARG A 22 -23.16 -3.89 -21.79
N GLY A 23 -23.15 -3.81 -20.46
CA GLY A 23 -23.62 -2.65 -19.70
C GLY A 23 -25.13 -2.42 -19.76
N VAL A 24 -25.90 -3.41 -20.24
CA VAL A 24 -27.38 -3.33 -20.33
C VAL A 24 -28.01 -3.48 -18.95
N ARG A 25 -27.35 -4.20 -18.04
CA ARG A 25 -27.81 -4.42 -16.67
C ARG A 25 -26.63 -4.34 -15.71
N VAL A 26 -26.89 -3.91 -14.48
CA VAL A 26 -25.90 -3.95 -13.38
C VAL A 26 -26.06 -5.27 -12.60
N PRO A 27 -24.96 -5.95 -12.23
CA PRO A 27 -25.00 -7.15 -11.39
C PRO A 27 -25.55 -6.85 -9.99
N SER A 28 -26.21 -7.83 -9.36
CA SER A 28 -26.72 -7.69 -7.99
C SER A 28 -25.61 -7.87 -6.95
N ALA A 29 -25.88 -7.47 -5.71
CA ALA A 29 -24.97 -7.69 -4.60
C ALA A 29 -24.76 -9.20 -4.32
N GLU A 30 -25.81 -10.02 -4.43
CA GLU A 30 -25.76 -11.48 -4.27
C GLU A 30 -24.89 -12.15 -5.34
N TYR A 31 -24.97 -11.65 -6.59
CA TYR A 31 -24.10 -12.10 -7.67
C TYR A 31 -22.63 -11.83 -7.31
N LEU A 32 -22.30 -10.61 -6.89
CA LEU A 32 -20.93 -10.24 -6.51
C LEU A 32 -20.45 -11.04 -5.30
N TYR A 33 -21.28 -11.19 -4.27
CA TYR A 33 -20.96 -12.02 -3.11
C TYR A 33 -20.68 -13.48 -3.50
N SER A 34 -21.48 -14.05 -4.41
CA SER A 34 -21.25 -15.41 -4.90
C SER A 34 -19.91 -15.54 -5.63
N LEU A 35 -19.52 -14.53 -6.41
CA LEU A 35 -18.19 -14.50 -7.05
C LEU A 35 -17.05 -14.42 -6.02
N SER A 36 -17.20 -13.65 -4.94
CA SER A 36 -16.13 -13.51 -3.94
C SER A 36 -15.85 -14.82 -3.20
N LEU A 37 -16.87 -15.66 -2.98
CA LEU A 37 -16.71 -17.01 -2.43
C LEU A 37 -15.84 -17.92 -3.32
N HIS A 38 -15.73 -17.60 -4.61
CA HIS A 38 -14.86 -18.30 -5.57
C HIS A 38 -13.50 -17.62 -5.76
N GLY A 39 -13.13 -16.70 -4.87
CA GLY A 39 -11.83 -16.01 -4.89
C GLY A 39 -11.72 -14.90 -5.94
N ILE A 40 -12.84 -14.45 -6.52
CA ILE A 40 -12.84 -13.36 -7.48
C ILE A 40 -12.80 -12.01 -6.74
N ASP A 41 -11.90 -11.13 -7.18
CA ASP A 41 -11.76 -9.77 -6.68
C ASP A 41 -12.94 -8.88 -7.13
N THR A 42 -13.98 -8.84 -6.31
CA THR A 42 -15.19 -8.05 -6.59
C THR A 42 -14.95 -6.54 -6.51
N HIS A 43 -13.95 -6.09 -5.75
CA HIS A 43 -13.52 -4.69 -5.73
C HIS A 43 -12.96 -4.29 -7.10
N TYR A 44 -12.13 -5.14 -7.71
CA TYR A 44 -11.66 -4.93 -9.07
C TYR A 44 -12.79 -4.94 -10.09
N LEU A 45 -13.75 -5.86 -9.96
CA LEU A 45 -14.93 -5.88 -10.85
C LEU A 45 -15.75 -4.59 -10.80
N LEU A 46 -15.87 -3.98 -9.61
CA LEU A 46 -16.66 -2.75 -9.43
C LEU A 46 -15.90 -1.48 -9.80
N THR A 47 -14.59 -1.45 -9.56
CA THR A 47 -13.80 -0.20 -9.57
C THR A 47 -12.70 -0.16 -10.63
N GLY A 48 -12.35 -1.31 -11.20
CA GLY A 48 -11.16 -1.47 -12.04
C GLY A 48 -9.83 -1.43 -11.28
N LYS A 49 -9.84 -1.37 -9.94
CA LYS A 49 -8.63 -1.32 -9.08
C LYS A 49 -8.47 -2.63 -8.31
N ARG A 50 -7.26 -3.18 -8.26
CA ARG A 50 -6.99 -4.48 -7.62
C ARG A 50 -7.03 -4.32 -6.10
N SER A 51 -7.65 -5.29 -5.40
CA SER A 51 -7.66 -5.35 -3.93
C SER A 51 -6.26 -5.53 -3.33
N GLY A 52 -5.31 -6.04 -4.11
CA GLY A 52 -3.91 -6.26 -3.75
C GLY A 52 -3.09 -4.98 -3.51
N ASP A 53 -3.64 -3.80 -3.79
CA ASP A 53 -3.11 -2.52 -3.30
C ASP A 53 -3.31 -2.36 -1.77
N ALA A 54 -3.37 -3.46 -1.02
CA ALA A 54 -3.84 -3.56 0.37
C ALA A 54 -3.04 -2.74 1.38
N VAL A 55 -1.79 -2.35 1.09
CA VAL A 55 -1.06 -1.36 1.90
C VAL A 55 -1.81 -0.02 1.96
N ALA A 56 -2.64 0.28 0.95
CA ALA A 56 -3.47 1.48 0.87
C ALA A 56 -4.78 1.42 1.68
N ASN A 57 -5.16 0.29 2.29
CA ASN A 57 -6.46 0.10 2.94
C ASN A 57 -6.41 -0.12 4.46
N LEU A 58 -5.26 0.06 5.12
CA LEU A 58 -5.23 0.12 6.58
C LEU A 58 -5.90 1.42 7.06
N PRO A 59 -6.95 1.37 7.90
CA PRO A 59 -7.62 2.58 8.37
C PRO A 59 -6.64 3.47 9.13
N GLY A 60 -6.54 4.74 8.72
CA GLY A 60 -5.58 5.71 9.28
C GLY A 60 -4.16 5.59 8.72
N ILE A 61 -3.90 4.68 7.78
CA ILE A 61 -2.61 4.57 7.10
C ILE A 61 -2.75 4.89 5.61
N ASP A 62 -2.08 5.95 5.15
CA ASP A 62 -1.93 6.25 3.74
C ASP A 62 -0.81 5.37 3.16
N GLY A 63 -1.20 4.36 2.37
CA GLY A 63 -0.25 3.41 1.78
C GLY A 63 0.74 4.04 0.81
N GLN A 64 0.38 5.12 0.11
CA GLN A 64 1.33 5.84 -0.76
C GLN A 64 2.39 6.56 0.06
N MET A 65 1.98 7.17 1.17
CA MET A 65 2.88 7.84 2.09
C MET A 65 3.80 6.85 2.83
N LEU A 66 3.28 5.69 3.22
CA LEU A 66 4.10 4.63 3.82
C LEU A 66 5.14 4.10 2.83
N ALA A 67 4.73 3.79 1.60
CA ALA A 67 5.66 3.38 0.55
C ALA A 67 6.74 4.43 0.27
N ALA A 68 6.35 5.70 0.15
CA ALA A 68 7.30 6.81 -0.02
C ALA A 68 8.29 6.90 1.15
N SER A 69 7.82 6.67 2.38
CA SER A 69 8.66 6.71 3.58
C SER A 69 9.71 5.59 3.57
N VAL A 70 9.28 4.35 3.28
CA VAL A 70 10.17 3.18 3.18
C VAL A 70 11.21 3.38 2.09
N ASP A 71 10.78 3.75 0.88
CA ASP A 71 11.67 3.96 -0.27
C ASP A 71 12.71 5.05 0.00
N THR A 72 12.30 6.11 0.68
CA THR A 72 13.18 7.23 1.01
C THR A 72 14.23 6.80 2.04
N VAL A 73 13.80 6.20 3.15
CA VAL A 73 14.72 5.71 4.18
C VAL A 73 15.67 4.66 3.61
N TRP A 74 15.19 3.71 2.82
CA TRP A 74 16.02 2.71 2.14
C TRP A 74 17.07 3.36 1.23
N ARG A 75 16.69 4.33 0.41
CA ARG A 75 17.59 4.99 -0.54
C ARG A 75 18.72 5.75 0.15
N PHE A 76 18.42 6.43 1.25
CA PHE A 76 19.42 7.21 2.00
C PHE A 76 20.20 6.36 3.01
N SER A 77 19.65 5.21 3.44
CA SER A 77 20.36 4.27 4.28
C SER A 77 21.22 3.30 3.48
N LYS A 78 20.98 3.08 2.18
CA LYS A 78 21.70 2.16 1.28
C LYS A 78 23.20 2.00 1.57
N ASP A 79 23.91 3.12 1.73
CA ASP A 79 25.37 3.12 1.93
C ASP A 79 25.78 3.03 3.42
N ALA A 80 24.83 3.19 4.34
CA ALA A 80 24.94 3.05 5.80
C ALA A 80 24.33 1.73 6.36
N ILE A 81 23.71 0.90 5.50
CA ILE A 81 22.99 -0.34 5.85
C ILE A 81 23.79 -1.37 6.68
N PRO A 82 25.13 -1.47 6.65
CA PRO A 82 25.81 -2.44 7.51
C PRO A 82 25.55 -2.22 9.02
N ALA A 83 25.12 -1.01 9.43
CA ALA A 83 25.02 -0.62 10.84
C ALA A 83 23.58 -0.36 11.36
N LEU A 84 22.58 -0.22 10.48
CA LEU A 84 21.22 0.08 10.91
C LEU A 84 20.47 -1.21 11.30
N SER A 85 20.12 -1.32 12.58
CA SER A 85 19.26 -2.40 13.05
C SER A 85 17.87 -2.29 12.41
N SER A 86 17.13 -3.41 12.35
CA SER A 86 15.73 -3.40 11.87
C SER A 86 14.84 -2.47 12.71
N GLU A 87 15.15 -2.31 14.00
CA GLU A 87 14.43 -1.40 14.89
C GLU A 87 14.68 0.07 14.53
N ASP A 88 15.94 0.43 14.26
CA ASP A 88 16.33 1.78 13.85
C ASP A 88 15.74 2.16 12.49
N PHE A 89 15.74 1.22 11.55
CA PHE A 89 15.09 1.39 10.25
C PHE A 89 13.58 1.65 10.42
N ALA A 90 12.90 0.84 11.24
CA ALA A 90 11.48 1.02 11.52
C ALA A 90 11.19 2.38 12.15
N ARG A 91 12.02 2.84 13.11
CA ARG A 91 11.89 4.17 13.71
C ARG A 91 12.02 5.29 12.69
N CYS A 92 13.02 5.23 11.80
CA CYS A 92 13.17 6.22 10.73
C CYS A 92 11.94 6.28 9.81
N VAL A 93 11.41 5.11 9.41
CA VAL A 93 10.21 5.01 8.58
C VAL A 93 9.00 5.61 9.31
N SER A 94 8.77 5.26 10.58
CA SER A 94 7.66 5.79 11.38
C SER A 94 7.74 7.31 11.60
N LEU A 95 8.94 7.85 11.83
CA LEU A 95 9.16 9.29 11.97
C LEU A 95 8.88 10.03 10.67
N LEU A 96 9.39 9.54 9.55
CA LEU A 96 9.18 10.15 8.24
C LEU A 96 7.70 10.08 7.84
N TYR A 97 7.06 8.94 8.06
CA TYR A 97 5.63 8.77 7.84
C TYR A 97 4.80 9.76 8.66
N SER A 98 5.12 9.91 9.95
CA SER A 98 4.43 10.85 10.84
C SER A 98 4.63 12.29 10.38
N ALA A 99 5.85 12.67 10.00
CA ALA A 99 6.15 14.00 9.47
C ALA A 99 5.37 14.29 8.19
N LEU A 100 5.34 13.35 7.24
CA LEU A 100 4.57 13.49 5.99
C LEU A 100 3.06 13.57 6.26
N SER A 101 2.56 12.82 7.25
CA SER A 101 1.14 12.84 7.64
C SER A 101 0.67 14.21 8.12
N LEU A 102 1.55 14.96 8.80
CA LEU A 102 1.27 16.30 9.32
C LEU A 102 1.29 17.38 8.23
N VAL A 103 2.02 17.15 7.12
CA VAL A 103 2.17 18.12 6.02
C VAL A 103 0.89 18.21 5.16
N GLY A 104 0.00 17.21 5.22
CA GLY A 104 -1.38 17.30 4.75
C GLY A 104 -1.61 17.59 3.26
N ARG A 105 -0.56 17.57 2.41
CA ARG A 105 -0.67 17.77 0.95
C ARG A 105 -0.21 16.52 0.20
N LYS A 106 -0.60 16.41 -1.08
CA LYS A 106 -0.11 15.39 -2.04
C LYS A 106 1.41 15.25 -1.87
N VAL A 107 1.82 14.18 -1.20
CA VAL A 107 3.23 13.89 -0.94
C VAL A 107 3.91 13.78 -2.29
N THR A 108 4.76 14.75 -2.59
CA THR A 108 5.61 14.68 -3.78
C THR A 108 6.90 13.96 -3.41
N ARG A 109 7.49 13.27 -4.37
CA ARG A 109 8.81 12.63 -4.20
C ARG A 109 9.86 13.60 -3.65
N LYS A 110 9.83 14.85 -4.10
CA LYS A 110 10.75 15.91 -3.63
C LYS A 110 10.58 16.20 -2.14
N THR A 111 9.34 16.34 -1.67
CA THR A 111 9.06 16.59 -0.24
C THR A 111 9.47 15.42 0.64
N ALA A 112 9.21 14.18 0.18
CA ALA A 112 9.66 12.98 0.89
C ALA A 112 11.19 12.92 0.98
N ASP A 113 11.89 13.20 -0.13
CA ASP A 113 13.35 13.20 -0.16
C ASP A 113 13.97 14.28 0.74
N GLU A 114 13.46 15.52 0.74
CA GLU A 114 13.96 16.62 1.59
C GLU A 114 13.85 16.29 3.10
N LEU A 115 12.69 15.78 3.53
CA LEU A 115 12.49 15.40 4.92
C LEU A 115 13.26 14.12 5.29
N GLY A 116 13.33 13.17 4.36
CA GLY A 116 14.04 11.91 4.55
C GLY A 116 15.54 12.10 4.75
N VAL A 117 16.19 12.96 3.97
CA VAL A 117 17.61 13.30 4.16
C VAL A 117 17.85 13.85 5.55
N LEU A 118 17.05 14.84 5.97
CA LEU A 118 17.22 15.49 7.27
C LEU A 118 17.04 14.51 8.43
N LEU A 119 16.01 13.66 8.37
CA LEU A 119 15.72 12.66 9.41
C LEU A 119 16.80 11.58 9.47
N VAL A 120 17.17 10.99 8.33
CA VAL A 120 18.14 9.90 8.27
C VAL A 120 19.53 10.38 8.69
N THR A 121 19.97 11.55 8.21
CA THR A 121 21.29 12.10 8.57
C THR A 121 21.38 12.48 10.04
N THR A 122 20.35 13.11 10.61
CA THR A 122 20.30 13.46 12.04
C THR A 122 20.26 12.22 12.91
N PHE A 123 19.49 11.21 12.51
CA PHE A 123 19.35 9.96 13.25
C PHE A 123 20.66 9.15 13.22
N ILE A 124 21.30 9.00 12.05
CA ILE A 124 22.60 8.33 11.91
C ILE A 124 23.68 9.08 12.70
N ALA A 125 23.75 10.41 12.61
CA ALA A 125 24.70 11.21 13.40
C ALA A 125 24.45 11.09 14.92
N GLY A 126 23.22 10.80 15.34
CA GLY A 126 22.87 10.50 16.73
C GLY A 126 23.30 9.10 17.18
N LEU A 127 23.25 8.11 16.30
CA LEU A 127 23.74 6.75 16.57
C LEU A 127 25.25 6.72 16.76
N ASP A 128 26.00 7.45 15.94
CA ASP A 128 27.47 7.55 15.99
C ASP A 128 27.97 8.24 17.29
N ARG A 129 27.07 8.94 18.00
CA ARG A 129 27.37 9.64 19.26
C ARG A 129 27.13 8.81 20.52
N LYS A 130 26.65 7.55 20.44
CA LYS A 130 26.63 6.68 21.63
C LYS A 130 28.09 6.31 21.98
N PRO A 131 28.64 6.76 23.12
CA PRO A 131 30.00 6.41 23.50
C PRO A 131 30.06 4.90 23.75
N ASP A 132 31.11 4.27 23.25
CA ASP A 132 31.45 2.86 23.46
C ASP A 132 31.39 2.53 24.96
N GLY A 133 30.26 1.97 25.37
CA GLY A 133 30.02 1.51 26.72
C GLY A 133 30.69 0.17 26.94
N ARG A 134 32.02 0.15 26.92
CA ARG A 134 32.80 -0.95 27.52
C ARG A 134 33.36 -0.48 28.86
N LYS A 135 32.74 -0.98 29.92
CA LYS A 135 33.40 -1.21 31.21
C LYS A 135 34.25 -2.47 31.12
#